data_AF-A0A7L3L8H7-F1
#
_entry.id   AF-A0A7L3L8H7-F1
#
_cell.length_a   1.000
_cell.length_b   1.000
_cell.length_c   1.000
_cell.angle_alpha   90.00
_cell.angle_beta   90.00
_cell.angle_gamma   90.00
#
_symmetry.space_group_name_H-M   'P 1'
#
loop_
_entity.id
_entity.type
_entity.pdbx_description
1 polymer ?
#
loop_
_entity_poly.entity_id
_entity_poly.type
_entity_poly.pdbx_seq_one_letter_code
_entity_poly.pdbx_strand_id
1 'polypeptide(L)'
;RQLFHNSNFSSSNGSTEDLFRDSIDSCDNDITEKVTYLEKKVTELENDSLTNGDLKSKLKQENTQLVHRVHELEELLKDQETSAEQTLEEEIKRHREAYSKYEKEKGTEIELLNTRVQQLEDENGELKSTVTRLKSQTERLDEERQRMSDRLEDTSLRLKDEMDLYKRMMDKLRQNRLEFNKEREATQELIEDLRKELEHLQLYKLECERPGRGRTSSSSLSEFNAKTREVEMEHEIKRLKQENQKLRDQNDDLNGQILSLSLYEAKNLFATQTKAQSLAAEIDSASRDELMEALKEQEEINYRLRQYMDKIILAILDHNPSILEIKN
;
A
#
# COMPACT_ATOMS: atom_id res chain seq x y z
N ARG A 1 -83.77 -64.83 7.39
CA ARG A 1 -85.11 -64.70 6.75
C ARG A 1 -85.84 -66.02 6.97
N GLN A 2 -86.80 -66.02 7.90
CA GLN A 2 -87.81 -67.08 8.11
C GLN A 2 -88.98 -66.85 7.15
N LEU A 3 -89.57 -67.90 6.55
CA LEU A 3 -90.93 -67.99 5.99
C LEU A 3 -91.18 -69.52 5.78
N PHE A 4 -91.97 -70.26 6.59
CA PHE A 4 -93.42 -70.35 6.83
C PHE A 4 -94.31 -70.95 5.70
N HIS A 5 -95.26 -71.76 6.18
CA HIS A 5 -96.48 -72.36 5.57
C HIS A 5 -96.34 -73.72 4.86
N ASN A 6 -96.87 -74.86 5.38
CA ASN A 6 -98.23 -75.29 5.81
C ASN A 6 -99.31 -75.28 4.72
N SER A 7 -99.82 -76.47 4.38
CA SER A 7 -101.24 -76.68 4.04
C SER A 7 -101.63 -78.16 4.07
N ASN A 8 -102.38 -78.53 5.11
CA ASN A 8 -103.24 -79.72 5.22
C ASN A 8 -104.46 -79.59 4.31
N PHE A 9 -104.96 -80.70 3.75
CA PHE A 9 -106.37 -80.97 3.38
C PHE A 9 -106.46 -82.46 3.02
N SER A 10 -107.48 -83.27 3.29
CA SER A 10 -108.59 -83.29 4.24
C SER A 10 -109.24 -84.67 4.10
N SER A 11 -109.76 -85.18 5.21
CA SER A 11 -110.52 -86.42 5.34
C SER A 11 -111.87 -86.37 4.63
N SER A 12 -112.36 -87.53 4.16
CA SER A 12 -113.79 -87.78 3.94
C SER A 12 -114.11 -89.24 4.27
N ASN A 13 -115.20 -89.45 5.00
CA ASN A 13 -115.61 -90.69 5.65
C ASN A 13 -117.03 -91.08 5.21
N GLY A 14 -117.32 -92.38 5.08
CA GLY A 14 -118.66 -92.99 4.86
C GLY A 14 -118.72 -93.81 3.55
N SER A 15 -119.26 -95.03 3.46
CA SER A 15 -120.20 -95.76 4.31
C SER A 15 -120.34 -97.22 3.81
N THR A 16 -120.52 -98.15 4.76
CA THR A 16 -121.29 -99.41 4.71
C THR A 16 -120.93 -100.53 3.72
N GLU A 17 -120.32 -101.57 4.31
CA GLU A 17 -120.90 -102.94 4.37
C GLU A 17 -121.31 -103.58 3.03
N ASP A 18 -120.33 -104.07 2.29
CA ASP A 18 -120.27 -105.47 1.82
C ASP A 18 -118.86 -105.71 1.25
N LEU A 19 -118.36 -106.95 1.20
CA LEU A 19 -117.00 -107.36 0.75
C LEU A 19 -115.89 -107.46 1.83
N PHE A 20 -116.22 -107.87 3.06
CA PHE A 20 -115.26 -108.34 4.08
C PHE A 20 -114.55 -109.68 3.72
N ARG A 21 -114.18 -109.87 2.45
CA ARG A 21 -113.41 -111.03 1.99
C ARG A 21 -112.35 -110.74 0.92
N ASP A 22 -112.27 -109.50 0.42
CA ASP A 22 -111.15 -108.99 -0.42
C ASP A 22 -110.30 -107.93 0.32
N SER A 23 -110.66 -107.63 1.57
CA SER A 23 -110.09 -106.52 2.36
C SER A 23 -108.88 -106.89 3.24
N ILE A 24 -108.43 -108.14 3.21
CA ILE A 24 -107.27 -108.62 3.99
C ILE A 24 -105.99 -108.65 3.12
N ASP A 25 -106.06 -109.21 1.91
CA ASP A 25 -104.91 -109.26 0.99
C ASP A 25 -104.52 -107.88 0.43
N SER A 26 -105.48 -106.96 0.22
CA SER A 26 -105.17 -105.60 -0.25
C SER A 26 -104.53 -104.72 0.84
N CYS A 27 -104.80 -104.99 2.12
CA CYS A 27 -104.18 -104.31 3.24
C CYS A 27 -102.76 -104.84 3.45
N ASP A 28 -102.55 -106.15 3.36
CA ASP A 28 -101.24 -106.79 3.43
C ASP A 28 -100.34 -106.40 2.25
N ASN A 29 -100.87 -106.25 1.03
CA ASN A 29 -100.09 -105.76 -0.12
C ASN A 29 -99.69 -104.28 0.03
N ASP A 30 -100.57 -103.38 0.48
CA ASP A 30 -100.27 -101.96 0.72
C ASP A 30 -99.26 -101.78 1.87
N ILE A 31 -99.37 -102.61 2.92
CA ILE A 31 -98.39 -102.66 4.02
C ILE A 31 -97.05 -103.19 3.50
N THR A 32 -97.03 -104.23 2.67
CA THR A 32 -95.80 -104.80 2.09
C THR A 32 -95.12 -103.82 1.13
N GLU A 33 -95.88 -103.07 0.33
CA GLU A 33 -95.38 -102.02 -0.57
C GLU A 33 -94.85 -100.81 0.22
N LYS A 34 -95.52 -100.41 1.31
CA LYS A 34 -95.02 -99.38 2.24
C LYS A 34 -93.78 -99.84 3.00
N VAL A 35 -93.69 -101.11 3.40
CA VAL A 35 -92.51 -101.68 4.06
C VAL A 35 -91.34 -101.75 3.08
N THR A 36 -91.51 -102.24 1.87
CA THR A 36 -90.45 -102.25 0.84
C THR A 36 -90.03 -100.85 0.41
N TYR A 37 -90.96 -99.89 0.35
CA TYR A 37 -90.63 -98.47 0.14
C TYR A 37 -89.83 -97.90 1.32
N LEU A 38 -90.22 -98.21 2.56
CA LEU A 38 -89.47 -97.80 3.75
C LEU A 38 -88.10 -98.47 3.82
N GLU A 39 -87.97 -99.75 3.51
CA GLU A 39 -86.70 -100.46 3.41
C GLU A 39 -85.79 -99.83 2.36
N LYS A 40 -86.32 -99.56 1.16
CA LYS A 40 -85.58 -98.86 0.11
C LYS A 40 -85.14 -97.47 0.58
N LYS A 41 -86.02 -96.71 1.20
CA LYS A 41 -85.71 -95.38 1.75
C LYS A 41 -84.70 -95.45 2.90
N VAL A 42 -84.74 -96.49 3.73
CA VAL A 42 -83.74 -96.77 4.77
C VAL A 42 -82.40 -97.08 4.12
N THR A 43 -82.34 -97.94 3.09
CA THR A 43 -81.09 -98.23 2.37
C THR A 43 -80.53 -97.02 1.63
N GLU A 44 -81.38 -96.15 1.07
CA GLU A 44 -80.97 -94.88 0.46
C GLU A 44 -80.42 -93.92 1.52
N LEU A 45 -81.08 -93.78 2.68
CA LEU A 45 -80.59 -92.99 3.80
C LEU A 45 -79.30 -93.54 4.41
N GLU A 46 -79.13 -94.85 4.46
CA GLU A 46 -77.90 -95.51 4.92
C GLU A 46 -76.74 -95.25 3.95
N ASN A 47 -76.99 -95.34 2.63
CA ASN A 47 -76.01 -94.99 1.60
C ASN A 47 -75.67 -93.48 1.59
N ASP A 48 -76.66 -92.60 1.75
CA ASP A 48 -76.46 -91.15 1.90
C ASP A 48 -75.68 -90.83 3.17
N SER A 49 -75.96 -91.53 4.28
CA SER A 49 -75.21 -91.43 5.54
C SER A 49 -73.74 -91.82 5.34
N LEU A 50 -73.47 -92.93 4.65
CA LEU A 50 -72.11 -93.41 4.34
C LEU A 50 -71.35 -92.43 3.44
N THR A 51 -71.94 -92.02 2.32
CA THR A 51 -71.32 -91.09 1.36
C THR A 51 -71.08 -89.70 1.97
N ASN A 52 -72.00 -89.22 2.81
CA ASN A 52 -71.84 -87.97 3.56
C ASN A 52 -70.74 -88.11 4.64
N GLY A 53 -70.61 -89.28 5.27
CA GLY A 53 -69.51 -89.61 6.16
C GLY A 53 -68.13 -89.54 5.47
N ASP A 54 -68.02 -90.13 4.28
CA ASP A 54 -66.80 -90.08 3.46
C ASP A 54 -66.46 -88.67 2.98
N LEU A 55 -67.47 -87.91 2.53
CA LEU A 55 -67.29 -86.51 2.13
C LEU A 55 -66.81 -85.66 3.32
N LYS A 56 -67.43 -85.84 4.49
CA LYS A 56 -67.02 -85.16 5.73
C LYS A 56 -65.58 -85.51 6.12
N SER A 57 -65.17 -86.76 5.94
CA SER A 57 -63.80 -87.21 6.19
C SER A 57 -62.80 -86.54 5.24
N LYS A 58 -63.10 -86.52 3.93
CA LYS A 58 -62.26 -85.84 2.92
C LYS A 58 -62.14 -84.35 3.18
N LEU A 59 -63.25 -83.65 3.43
CA LEU A 59 -63.23 -82.22 3.75
C LEU A 59 -62.44 -81.95 5.03
N LYS A 60 -62.51 -82.83 6.04
CA LYS A 60 -61.70 -82.69 7.25
C LYS A 60 -60.21 -82.86 6.95
N GLN A 61 -59.83 -83.81 6.10
CA GLN A 61 -58.45 -84.01 5.67
C GLN A 61 -57.92 -82.81 4.88
N GLU A 62 -58.68 -82.33 3.89
CA GLU A 62 -58.33 -81.16 3.09
C GLU A 62 -58.23 -79.90 3.95
N ASN A 63 -59.17 -79.67 4.88
CA ASN A 63 -59.10 -78.56 5.83
C ASN A 63 -57.84 -78.65 6.69
N THR A 64 -57.47 -79.85 7.17
CA THR A 64 -56.23 -80.04 7.94
C THR A 64 -54.99 -79.70 7.10
N GLN A 65 -54.96 -80.10 5.82
CA GLN A 65 -53.88 -79.74 4.89
C GLN A 65 -53.80 -78.23 4.62
N LEU A 66 -54.95 -77.58 4.39
CA LEU A 66 -55.02 -76.13 4.22
C LEU A 66 -54.54 -75.39 5.46
N VAL A 67 -54.93 -75.85 6.66
CA VAL A 67 -54.45 -75.29 7.92
C VAL A 67 -52.93 -75.42 8.03
N HIS A 68 -52.35 -76.59 7.75
CA HIS A 68 -50.89 -76.74 7.73
C HIS A 68 -50.23 -75.80 6.71
N ARG A 69 -50.81 -75.69 5.51
CA ARG A 69 -50.28 -74.81 4.48
C ARG A 69 -50.33 -73.33 4.87
N VAL A 70 -51.39 -72.90 5.56
CA VAL A 70 -51.50 -71.53 6.10
C VAL A 70 -50.40 -71.29 7.14
N HIS A 71 -50.21 -72.19 8.10
CA HIS A 71 -49.15 -72.05 9.11
C HIS A 71 -47.74 -72.01 8.47
N GLU A 72 -47.47 -72.85 7.48
CA GLU A 72 -46.21 -72.79 6.72
C GLU A 72 -45.99 -71.44 6.05
N LEU A 73 -47.04 -70.87 5.42
CA LEU A 73 -46.96 -69.58 4.76
C LEU A 73 -46.81 -68.43 5.76
N GLU A 74 -47.46 -68.51 6.93
CA GLU A 74 -47.33 -67.54 8.01
C GLU A 74 -45.91 -67.53 8.59
N GLU A 75 -45.31 -68.69 8.83
CA GLU A 75 -43.92 -68.79 9.29
C GLU A 75 -42.94 -68.27 8.21
N LEU A 76 -43.14 -68.62 6.94
CA LEU A 76 -42.31 -68.09 5.84
C LEU A 76 -42.43 -66.56 5.71
N LEU A 77 -43.63 -66.01 5.87
CA LEU A 77 -43.85 -64.56 5.83
C LEU A 77 -43.12 -63.88 7.00
N LYS A 78 -43.23 -64.45 8.20
CA LYS A 78 -42.58 -63.93 9.40
C LYS A 78 -41.05 -64.00 9.30
N ASP A 79 -40.51 -65.10 8.78
CA ASP A 79 -39.08 -65.23 8.50
C ASP A 79 -38.63 -64.18 7.46
N GLN A 80 -39.44 -63.93 6.43
CA GLN A 80 -39.16 -62.91 5.44
C GLN A 80 -39.22 -61.49 6.04
N GLU A 81 -40.21 -61.19 6.88
CA GLU A 81 -40.35 -59.91 7.57
C GLU A 81 -39.15 -59.65 8.50
N THR A 82 -38.78 -60.63 9.33
CA THR A 82 -37.62 -60.49 10.22
C THR A 82 -36.31 -60.36 9.45
N SER A 83 -36.13 -61.08 8.35
CA SER A 83 -34.95 -60.95 7.49
C SER A 83 -34.87 -59.58 6.83
N ALA A 84 -36.01 -59.04 6.37
CA ALA A 84 -36.07 -57.70 5.78
C ALA A 84 -35.79 -56.60 6.82
N GLU A 85 -36.33 -56.72 8.04
CA GLU A 85 -36.07 -55.81 9.15
C GLU A 85 -34.58 -55.79 9.54
N GLN A 86 -33.96 -56.97 9.68
CA GLN A 86 -32.52 -57.08 9.97
C GLN A 86 -31.67 -56.43 8.87
N THR A 87 -32.00 -56.68 7.61
CA THR A 87 -31.28 -56.08 6.47
C THR A 87 -31.41 -54.55 6.49
N LEU A 88 -32.61 -54.03 6.77
CA LEU A 88 -32.83 -52.59 6.86
C LEU A 88 -32.04 -51.96 8.03
N GLU A 89 -32.02 -52.61 9.20
CA GLU A 89 -31.27 -52.14 10.36
C GLU A 89 -29.76 -52.12 10.09
N GLU A 90 -29.23 -53.16 9.42
CA GLU A 90 -27.84 -53.19 8.99
C GLU A 90 -27.49 -52.07 8.02
N GLU A 91 -28.33 -51.81 7.01
CA GLU A 91 -28.09 -50.72 6.06
C GLU A 91 -28.14 -49.34 6.73
N ILE A 92 -29.11 -49.11 7.64
CA ILE A 92 -29.17 -47.88 8.43
C ILE A 92 -27.89 -47.71 9.26
N LYS A 93 -27.42 -48.79 9.90
CA LYS A 93 -26.18 -48.77 10.67
C LYS A 93 -24.96 -48.45 9.79
N ARG A 94 -24.81 -49.11 8.63
CA ARG A 94 -23.72 -48.86 7.68
C ARG A 94 -23.75 -47.41 7.17
N HIS A 95 -24.92 -46.89 6.82
CA HIS A 95 -25.07 -45.50 6.39
C HIS A 95 -24.69 -44.51 7.49
N ARG A 96 -25.13 -44.74 8.73
CA ARG A 96 -24.76 -43.91 9.88
C ARG A 96 -23.26 -43.90 10.14
N GLU A 97 -22.60 -45.06 10.06
CA GLU A 97 -21.16 -45.19 10.24
C GLU A 97 -20.38 -44.48 9.11
N ALA A 98 -20.78 -44.69 7.85
CA ALA A 98 -20.19 -44.02 6.70
C ALA A 98 -20.33 -42.49 6.78
N TYR A 99 -21.51 -42.00 7.17
CA TYR A 99 -21.75 -40.57 7.38
C TYR A 99 -20.90 -40.01 8.51
N SER A 100 -20.80 -40.72 9.65
CA SER A 100 -19.94 -40.29 10.77
C SER A 100 -18.46 -40.24 10.39
N LYS A 101 -18.00 -41.18 9.56
CA LYS A 101 -16.63 -41.17 9.03
C LYS A 101 -16.40 -39.97 8.12
N TYR A 102 -17.33 -39.71 7.20
CA TYR A 102 -17.26 -38.56 6.30
C TYR A 102 -17.23 -37.22 7.06
N GLU A 103 -18.09 -37.03 8.07
CA GLU A 103 -18.10 -35.81 8.87
C GLU A 103 -16.78 -35.61 9.65
N LYS A 104 -16.16 -36.69 10.15
CA LYS A 104 -14.83 -36.61 10.77
C LYS A 104 -13.75 -36.22 9.77
N GLU A 105 -13.72 -36.86 8.60
CA GLU A 105 -12.75 -36.56 7.53
C GLU A 105 -12.87 -35.09 7.09
N LYS A 106 -14.10 -34.63 6.84
CA LYS A 106 -14.39 -33.23 6.53
C LYS A 106 -13.95 -32.28 7.64
N GLY A 107 -14.19 -32.64 8.91
CA GLY A 107 -13.72 -31.88 10.07
C GLY A 107 -12.19 -31.74 10.08
N THR A 108 -11.46 -32.84 9.85
CA THR A 108 -9.99 -32.80 9.79
C THR A 108 -9.47 -31.98 8.61
N GLU A 109 -10.14 -32.02 7.46
CA GLU A 109 -9.76 -31.21 6.29
C GLU A 109 -9.97 -29.72 6.56
N ILE A 110 -11.07 -29.34 7.22
CA ILE A 110 -11.32 -27.96 7.65
C ILE A 110 -10.24 -27.49 8.62
N GLU A 111 -9.85 -28.30 9.60
CA GLU A 111 -8.79 -27.96 10.56
C GLU A 111 -7.43 -27.76 9.87
N LEU A 112 -7.07 -28.64 8.92
CA LEU A 112 -5.85 -28.53 8.13
C LEU A 112 -5.84 -27.24 7.29
N LEU A 113 -6.95 -26.94 6.62
CA LEU A 113 -7.08 -25.72 5.81
C LEU A 113 -7.01 -24.47 6.68
N ASN A 114 -7.68 -24.44 7.84
CA ASN A 114 -7.59 -23.33 8.79
C ASN A 114 -6.17 -23.11 9.30
N THR A 115 -5.46 -24.19 9.64
CA THR A 115 -4.05 -24.12 10.07
C THR A 115 -3.17 -23.56 8.95
N ARG A 116 -3.41 -23.97 7.70
CA ARG A 116 -2.66 -23.47 6.55
C ARG A 116 -2.93 -21.99 6.28
N VAL A 117 -4.18 -21.54 6.42
CA VAL A 117 -4.56 -20.13 6.28
C VAL A 117 -3.86 -19.29 7.34
N GLN A 118 -3.90 -19.70 8.61
CA GLN A 118 -3.23 -18.98 9.69
C GLN A 118 -1.73 -18.83 9.44
N GLN A 119 -1.05 -19.92 9.02
CA GLN A 119 0.38 -19.87 8.67
C GLN A 119 0.67 -18.87 7.55
N LEU A 120 -0.15 -18.85 6.49
CA LEU A 120 0.02 -17.92 5.38
C LEU A 120 -0.25 -16.47 5.81
N GLU A 121 -1.19 -16.24 6.71
CA GLU A 121 -1.47 -14.91 7.28
C GLU A 121 -0.30 -14.41 8.13
N ASP A 122 0.28 -15.29 8.94
CA ASP A 122 1.46 -14.98 9.77
C ASP A 122 2.67 -14.67 8.87
N GLU A 123 2.99 -15.53 7.90
CA GLU A 123 4.06 -15.32 6.91
C GLU A 123 3.87 -13.99 6.14
N ASN A 124 2.65 -13.68 5.72
CA ASN A 124 2.34 -12.43 5.04
C ASN A 124 2.49 -11.21 5.97
N GLY A 125 2.14 -11.36 7.25
CA GLY A 125 2.37 -10.36 8.29
C GLY A 125 3.87 -10.07 8.48
N GLU A 126 4.69 -11.11 8.58
CA GLU A 126 6.15 -10.99 8.66
C GLU A 126 6.72 -10.31 7.42
N LEU A 127 6.32 -10.75 6.22
CA LEU A 127 6.76 -10.14 4.96
C LEU A 127 6.39 -8.65 4.89
N LYS A 128 5.18 -8.26 5.27
CA LYS A 128 4.78 -6.84 5.34
C LYS A 128 5.69 -6.04 6.28
N SER A 129 6.01 -6.59 7.45
CA SER A 129 6.94 -5.96 8.41
C SER A 129 8.37 -5.84 7.85
N THR A 130 8.86 -6.86 7.14
CA THR A 130 10.17 -6.76 6.49
C THR A 130 10.20 -5.71 5.39
N VAL A 131 9.12 -5.59 4.60
CA VAL A 131 9.00 -4.60 3.54
C VAL A 131 8.99 -3.17 4.11
N THR A 132 8.22 -2.90 5.17
CA THR A 132 8.20 -1.57 5.81
C THR A 132 9.57 -1.22 6.39
N ARG A 133 10.24 -2.18 7.05
CA ARG A 133 11.60 -1.99 7.55
C ARG A 133 12.59 -1.67 6.43
N LEU A 134 12.57 -2.43 5.34
CA LEU A 134 13.46 -2.20 4.19
C LEU A 134 13.20 -0.85 3.54
N LYS A 135 11.93 -0.44 3.37
CA LYS A 135 11.58 0.90 2.86
C LYS A 135 12.20 2.01 3.72
N SER A 136 12.06 1.91 5.04
CA SER A 136 12.67 2.89 5.96
C SER A 136 14.20 2.93 5.86
N GLN A 137 14.83 1.78 5.60
CA GLN A 137 16.28 1.69 5.42
C GLN A 137 16.71 2.32 4.09
N THR A 138 15.95 2.10 3.01
CA THR A 138 16.19 2.73 1.72
C THR A 138 16.06 4.26 1.80
N GLU A 139 15.01 4.76 2.45
CA GLU A 139 14.80 6.21 2.64
C GLU A 139 15.97 6.86 3.39
N ARG A 140 16.46 6.22 4.47
CA ARG A 140 17.65 6.70 5.21
C ARG A 140 18.90 6.74 4.35
N LEU A 141 19.13 5.68 3.56
CA LEU A 141 20.28 5.63 2.65
C LEU A 141 20.20 6.69 1.55
N ASP A 142 18.99 6.99 1.06
CA ASP A 142 18.78 8.05 0.08
C ASP A 142 19.03 9.44 0.67
N GLU A 143 18.61 9.69 1.92
CA GLU A 143 18.94 10.91 2.64
C GLU A 143 20.45 11.06 2.87
N GLU A 144 21.13 10.00 3.32
CA GLU A 144 22.59 10.00 3.52
C GLU A 144 23.34 10.24 2.20
N ARG A 145 22.89 9.61 1.12
CA ARG A 145 23.42 9.83 -0.23
C ARG A 145 23.27 11.29 -0.65
N GLN A 146 22.10 11.88 -0.45
CA GLN A 146 21.87 13.29 -0.78
C GLN A 146 22.77 14.21 0.04
N ARG A 147 22.84 14.01 1.36
CA ARG A 147 23.73 14.79 2.24
C ARG A 147 25.20 14.69 1.82
N MET A 148 25.66 13.51 1.41
CA MET A 148 27.02 13.32 0.92
C MET A 148 27.25 13.98 -0.44
N SER A 149 26.25 13.96 -1.33
CA SER A 149 26.28 14.66 -2.61
C SER A 149 26.42 16.17 -2.41
N ASP A 150 25.60 16.76 -1.54
CA ASP A 150 25.62 18.21 -1.26
C ASP A 150 26.99 18.63 -0.70
N ARG A 151 27.55 17.83 0.23
CA ARG A 151 28.90 18.09 0.77
C ARG A 151 30.00 17.98 -0.29
N LEU A 152 29.87 17.05 -1.23
CA LEU A 152 30.81 16.89 -2.32
C LEU A 152 30.74 18.09 -3.28
N GLU A 153 29.55 18.59 -3.55
CA GLU A 153 29.32 19.79 -4.36
C GLU A 153 29.93 21.03 -3.69
N ASP A 154 29.66 21.25 -2.40
CA ASP A 154 30.23 22.36 -1.62
C ASP A 154 31.76 22.35 -1.64
N THR A 155 32.37 21.18 -1.40
CA THR A 155 33.83 21.04 -1.40
C THR A 155 34.43 21.22 -2.80
N SER A 156 33.73 20.76 -3.84
CA SER A 156 34.13 20.97 -5.23
C SER A 156 34.06 22.43 -5.64
N LEU A 157 33.02 23.17 -5.21
CA LEU A 157 32.89 24.61 -5.45
C LEU A 157 34.01 25.39 -4.75
N ARG A 158 34.27 25.10 -3.47
CA ARG A 158 35.39 25.71 -2.74
C ARG A 158 36.74 25.45 -3.42
N LEU A 159 36.98 24.21 -3.86
CA LEU A 159 38.21 23.87 -4.57
C LEU A 159 38.33 24.67 -5.88
N LYS A 160 37.23 24.83 -6.63
CA LYS A 160 37.21 25.63 -7.85
C LYS A 160 37.55 27.10 -7.58
N ASP A 161 36.98 27.69 -6.53
CA ASP A 161 37.27 29.07 -6.15
C ASP A 161 38.75 29.27 -5.79
N GLU A 162 39.34 28.34 -5.05
CA GLU A 162 40.77 28.33 -4.72
C GLU A 162 41.64 28.16 -5.97
N MET A 163 41.26 27.27 -6.90
CA MET A 163 41.97 27.10 -8.17
C MET A 163 41.92 28.37 -9.02
N ASP A 164 40.78 29.07 -9.06
CA ASP A 164 40.62 30.30 -9.81
C ASP A 164 41.32 31.49 -9.12
N LEU A 165 41.42 31.49 -7.80
CA LEU A 165 42.28 32.42 -7.06
C LEU A 165 43.77 32.18 -7.38
N TYR A 166 44.21 30.93 -7.35
CA TYR A 166 45.60 30.55 -7.67
C TYR A 166 45.98 30.99 -9.09
N LYS A 167 45.12 30.72 -10.09
CA LYS A 167 45.33 31.20 -11.48
C LYS A 167 45.49 32.72 -11.52
N ARG A 168 44.57 33.47 -10.89
CA ARG A 168 44.65 34.95 -10.83
C ARG A 168 45.95 35.44 -10.19
N MET A 169 46.43 34.78 -9.14
CA MET A 169 47.71 35.13 -8.51
C MET A 169 48.90 34.83 -9.43
N MET A 170 48.88 33.68 -10.12
CA MET A 170 49.93 33.32 -11.09
C MET A 170 49.97 34.28 -12.28
N ASP A 171 48.82 34.70 -12.79
CA ASP A 171 48.74 35.70 -13.86
C ASP A 171 49.29 37.06 -13.43
N LYS A 172 48.96 37.51 -12.21
CA LYS A 172 49.52 38.74 -11.62
C LYS A 172 51.04 38.66 -11.47
N LEU A 173 51.55 37.52 -10.98
CA LEU A 173 53.00 37.32 -10.84
C LEU A 173 53.70 37.35 -12.20
N ARG A 174 53.09 36.75 -13.23
CA ARG A 174 53.59 36.78 -14.60
C ARG A 174 53.61 38.21 -15.16
N GLN A 175 52.53 38.96 -14.94
CA GLN A 175 52.43 40.36 -15.37
C GLN A 175 53.49 41.23 -14.69
N ASN A 176 53.65 41.12 -13.37
CA ASN A 176 54.64 41.88 -12.62
C ASN A 176 56.08 41.60 -13.10
N ARG A 177 56.41 40.33 -13.40
CA ARG A 177 57.71 39.98 -14.00
C ARG A 177 57.93 40.63 -15.37
N LEU A 178 56.88 40.70 -16.19
CA LEU A 178 56.96 41.35 -17.50
C LEU A 178 57.14 42.87 -17.36
N GLU A 179 56.39 43.50 -16.46
CA GLU A 179 56.50 44.94 -16.15
C GLU A 179 57.88 45.29 -15.61
N PHE A 180 58.39 44.52 -14.64
CA PHE A 180 59.73 44.70 -14.11
C PHE A 180 60.82 44.57 -15.19
N ASN A 181 60.70 43.61 -16.11
CA ASN A 181 61.64 43.48 -17.22
C ASN A 181 61.59 44.68 -18.17
N LYS A 182 60.39 45.19 -18.48
CA LYS A 182 60.21 46.39 -19.32
C LYS A 182 60.80 47.63 -18.66
N GLU A 183 60.55 47.83 -17.37
CA GLU A 183 61.14 48.93 -16.61
C GLU A 183 62.66 48.83 -16.59
N ARG A 184 63.19 47.63 -16.36
CA ARG A 184 64.63 47.37 -16.41
C ARG A 184 65.22 47.72 -17.78
N GLU A 185 64.57 47.31 -18.88
CA GLU A 185 64.98 47.65 -20.24
C GLU A 185 64.96 49.18 -20.46
N ALA A 186 63.88 49.87 -20.08
CA ALA A 186 63.78 51.33 -20.19
C ALA A 186 64.84 52.07 -19.37
N THR A 187 65.14 51.60 -18.15
CA THR A 187 66.22 52.19 -17.34
C THR A 187 67.59 51.95 -17.96
N GLN A 188 67.80 50.80 -18.60
CA GLN A 188 69.04 50.48 -19.29
C GLN A 188 69.23 51.37 -20.53
N GLU A 189 68.17 51.60 -21.32
CA GLU A 189 68.18 52.54 -22.44
C GLU A 189 68.55 53.96 -21.97
N LEU A 190 67.93 54.45 -20.88
CA LEU A 190 68.27 55.75 -20.30
C LEU A 190 69.74 55.83 -19.86
N ILE A 191 70.28 54.77 -19.24
CA ILE A 191 71.69 54.71 -18.87
C ILE A 191 72.58 54.80 -20.11
N GLU A 192 72.23 54.12 -21.19
CA GLU A 192 72.98 54.16 -22.45
C GLU A 192 72.94 55.55 -23.09
N ASP A 193 71.79 56.23 -23.08
CA ASP A 193 71.68 57.59 -23.60
C ASP A 193 72.47 58.60 -22.76
N LEU A 194 72.43 58.51 -21.43
CA LEU A 194 73.28 59.31 -20.55
C LEU A 194 74.77 59.04 -20.76
N ARG A 195 75.16 57.78 -21.03
CA ARG A 195 76.55 57.44 -21.36
C ARG A 195 76.99 58.10 -22.67
N LYS A 196 76.15 58.07 -23.71
CA LYS A 196 76.43 58.77 -24.98
C LYS A 196 76.55 60.27 -24.77
N GLU A 197 75.66 60.88 -23.99
CA GLU A 197 75.72 62.31 -23.69
C GLU A 197 76.99 62.69 -22.91
N LEU A 198 77.38 61.88 -21.92
CA LEU A 198 78.64 62.06 -21.20
C LEU A 198 79.86 61.96 -22.14
N GLU A 199 79.88 61.01 -23.07
CA GLU A 199 80.93 60.89 -24.09
C GLU A 199 80.96 62.13 -25.00
N HIS A 200 79.80 62.60 -25.47
CA HIS A 200 79.69 63.83 -26.26
C HIS A 200 80.20 65.06 -25.50
N LEU A 201 79.85 65.21 -24.22
CA LEU A 201 80.33 66.31 -23.39
C LEU A 201 81.85 66.25 -23.15
N GLN A 202 82.41 65.04 -22.98
CA GLN A 202 83.86 64.86 -22.88
C GLN A 202 84.58 65.27 -24.17
N LEU A 203 84.05 64.88 -25.34
CA LEU A 203 84.59 65.30 -26.64
C LEU A 203 84.50 66.81 -26.83
N TYR A 204 83.34 67.42 -26.52
CA TYR A 204 83.15 68.86 -26.61
C TYR A 204 84.12 69.63 -25.70
N LYS A 205 84.32 69.17 -24.46
CA LYS A 205 85.30 69.75 -23.54
C LYS A 205 86.71 69.71 -24.12
N LEU A 206 87.11 68.58 -24.71
CA LEU A 206 88.42 68.43 -25.36
C LEU A 206 88.56 69.35 -26.58
N GLU A 207 87.49 69.60 -27.33
CA GLU A 207 87.46 70.59 -28.42
C GLU A 207 87.60 72.03 -27.91
N CYS A 208 86.96 72.39 -26.80
CA CYS A 208 87.11 73.71 -26.15
C CYS A 208 88.51 73.92 -25.54
N GLU A 209 89.14 72.86 -25.03
CA GLU A 209 90.49 72.91 -24.44
C GLU A 209 91.62 72.84 -25.47
N ARG A 210 91.31 72.74 -26.78
CA ARG A 210 92.34 72.87 -27.82
C ARG A 210 93.02 74.25 -27.73
N PRO A 211 94.35 74.30 -27.53
CA PRO A 211 95.06 75.57 -27.42
C PRO A 211 95.15 76.20 -28.81
N GLY A 212 94.26 77.16 -29.10
CA GLY A 212 94.29 77.86 -30.38
C GLY A 212 93.17 78.85 -30.70
N ARG A 213 92.09 78.96 -29.91
CA ARG A 213 91.03 79.95 -30.18
C ARG A 213 90.81 80.91 -29.01
N GLY A 214 91.58 82.00 -29.07
CA GLY A 214 91.08 83.37 -28.90
C GLY A 214 90.26 83.69 -27.66
N ARG A 215 90.96 84.26 -26.66
CA ARG A 215 90.41 85.19 -25.68
C ARG A 215 89.56 86.27 -26.38
N THR A 216 88.33 86.49 -25.93
CA THR A 216 87.71 87.82 -26.00
C THR A 216 87.18 88.20 -24.63
N SER A 217 87.91 89.13 -24.04
CA SER A 217 87.60 89.88 -22.83
C SER A 217 86.39 90.78 -23.09
N SER A 218 85.23 90.43 -22.53
CA SER A 218 84.09 91.35 -22.38
C SER A 218 83.23 91.03 -21.14
N SER A 219 83.81 90.46 -20.08
CA SER A 219 83.03 89.93 -18.95
C SER A 219 82.55 90.98 -17.94
N SER A 220 83.04 92.22 -17.96
CA SER A 220 82.66 93.19 -16.90
C SER A 220 81.23 93.73 -17.02
N LEU A 221 80.65 93.78 -18.22
CA LEU A 221 79.21 94.09 -18.40
C LEU A 221 78.33 92.83 -18.30
N SER A 222 78.90 91.67 -18.61
CA SER A 222 78.25 90.36 -18.49
C SER A 222 78.09 89.93 -17.03
N GLU A 223 79.05 90.27 -16.16
CA GLU A 223 79.02 89.94 -14.73
C GLU A 223 77.93 90.73 -13.99
N PHE A 224 77.65 91.97 -14.39
CA PHE A 224 76.54 92.75 -13.81
C PHE A 224 75.19 92.17 -14.26
N ASN A 225 75.02 91.90 -15.55
CA ASN A 225 73.81 91.22 -16.07
C ASN A 225 73.65 89.80 -15.49
N ALA A 226 74.76 89.09 -15.22
CA ALA A 226 74.74 87.78 -14.59
C ALA A 226 74.30 87.87 -13.12
N LYS A 227 74.78 88.87 -12.36
CA LYS A 227 74.31 89.12 -10.99
C LYS A 227 72.84 89.52 -10.93
N THR A 228 72.36 90.36 -11.84
CA THR A 228 70.93 90.71 -11.90
C THR A 228 70.08 89.49 -12.23
N ARG A 229 70.51 88.68 -13.22
CA ARG A 229 69.83 87.43 -13.59
C ARG A 229 69.91 86.35 -12.50
N GLU A 230 71.01 86.29 -11.75
CA GLU A 230 71.17 85.42 -10.59
C GLU A 230 70.16 85.77 -9.50
N VAL A 231 70.04 87.07 -9.17
CA VAL A 231 69.03 87.54 -8.21
C VAL A 231 67.61 87.27 -8.72
N GLU A 232 67.31 87.47 -10.00
CA GLU A 232 66.01 87.12 -10.59
C GLU A 232 65.71 85.61 -10.49
N MET A 233 66.71 84.76 -10.79
CA MET A 233 66.58 83.31 -10.63
C MET A 233 66.45 82.89 -9.17
N GLU A 234 67.10 83.57 -8.22
CA GLU A 234 66.90 83.32 -6.79
C GLU A 234 65.48 83.68 -6.35
N HIS A 235 64.92 84.78 -6.86
CA HIS A 235 63.54 85.16 -6.61
C HIS A 235 62.56 84.15 -7.22
N GLU A 236 62.86 83.67 -8.44
CA GLU A 236 62.04 82.67 -9.11
C GLU A 236 62.12 81.30 -8.41
N ILE A 237 63.30 80.88 -7.94
CA ILE A 237 63.46 79.67 -7.13
C ILE A 237 62.69 79.80 -5.81
N LYS A 238 62.72 80.97 -5.16
CA LYS A 238 61.91 81.22 -3.95
C LYS A 238 60.42 81.15 -4.27
N ARG A 239 59.97 81.73 -5.38
CA ARG A 239 58.57 81.68 -5.85
C ARG A 239 58.13 80.24 -6.13
N LEU A 240 58.91 79.49 -6.90
CA LEU A 240 58.65 78.10 -7.23
C LEU A 240 58.66 77.20 -5.99
N LYS A 241 59.56 77.41 -5.04
CA LYS A 241 59.55 76.68 -3.76
C LYS A 241 58.28 76.96 -2.96
N GLN A 242 57.84 78.22 -2.90
CA GLN A 242 56.58 78.57 -2.24
C GLN A 242 55.37 77.97 -2.95
N GLU A 243 55.35 77.98 -4.29
CA GLU A 243 54.29 77.39 -5.10
C GLU A 243 54.24 75.87 -4.94
N ASN A 244 55.40 75.19 -4.91
CA ASN A 244 55.49 73.76 -4.68
C ASN A 244 55.03 73.39 -3.27
N GLN A 245 55.36 74.20 -2.26
CA GLN A 245 54.85 74.00 -0.90
C GLN A 245 53.32 74.12 -0.87
N LYS A 246 52.75 75.16 -1.50
CA LYS A 246 51.28 75.31 -1.60
C LYS A 246 50.62 74.13 -2.31
N LEU A 247 51.22 73.61 -3.37
CA LEU A 247 50.71 72.45 -4.09
C LEU A 247 50.76 71.18 -3.22
N ARG A 248 51.80 71.02 -2.39
CA ARG A 248 51.88 69.93 -1.42
C ARG A 248 50.81 70.05 -0.36
N ASP A 249 50.63 71.24 0.22
CA ASP A 249 49.60 71.49 1.22
C ASP A 249 48.18 71.20 0.65
N GLN A 250 47.91 71.62 -0.60
CA GLN A 250 46.67 71.29 -1.30
C GLN A 250 46.50 69.80 -1.58
N ASN A 251 47.58 69.09 -1.90
CA ASN A 251 47.55 67.64 -2.10
C ASN A 251 47.21 66.92 -0.80
N ASP A 252 47.82 67.35 0.32
CA ASP A 252 47.55 66.82 1.65
C ASP A 252 46.10 67.07 2.08
N ASP A 253 45.55 68.26 1.81
CA ASP A 253 44.13 68.58 2.04
C ASP A 253 43.19 67.68 1.20
N LEU A 254 43.49 67.49 -0.09
CA LEU A 254 42.72 66.61 -0.97
C LEU A 254 42.78 65.14 -0.52
N ASN A 255 43.96 64.66 -0.11
CA ASN A 255 44.11 63.32 0.45
C ASN A 255 43.29 63.17 1.74
N GLY A 256 43.26 64.19 2.59
CA GLY A 256 42.40 64.23 3.78
C GLY A 256 40.91 64.17 3.45
N GLN A 257 40.46 64.85 2.39
CA GLN A 257 39.08 64.78 1.90
C GLN A 257 38.73 63.39 1.36
N ILE A 258 39.60 62.77 0.56
CA ILE A 258 39.41 61.40 0.04
C ILE A 258 39.27 60.40 1.19
N LEU A 259 40.12 60.51 2.20
CA LEU A 259 40.07 59.63 3.38
C LEU A 259 38.75 59.81 4.14
N SER A 260 38.30 61.06 4.30
CA SER A 260 37.04 61.39 4.97
C SER A 260 35.82 60.83 4.21
N LEU A 261 35.80 60.95 2.89
CA LEU A 261 34.76 60.37 2.04
C LEU A 261 34.76 58.85 2.11
N SER A 262 35.93 58.21 2.03
CA SER A 262 36.08 56.76 2.14
C SER A 262 35.59 56.23 3.49
N LEU A 263 35.89 56.95 4.59
CA LEU A 263 35.38 56.61 5.92
C LEU A 263 33.86 56.78 6.03
N TYR A 264 33.30 57.81 5.39
CA TYR A 264 31.85 58.02 5.35
C TYR A 264 31.14 56.90 4.57
N GLU A 265 31.66 56.50 3.42
CA GLU A 265 31.16 55.38 2.64
C GLU A 265 31.28 54.05 3.40
N ALA A 266 32.43 53.80 4.04
CA ALA A 266 32.61 52.62 4.89
C ALA A 266 31.59 52.59 6.03
N LYS A 267 31.37 53.73 6.72
CA LYS A 267 30.36 53.85 7.78
C LYS A 267 28.94 53.57 7.27
N ASN A 268 28.59 54.04 6.08
CA ASN A 268 27.30 53.76 5.46
C ASN A 268 27.15 52.27 5.11
N LEU A 269 28.21 51.61 4.61
CA LEU A 269 28.21 50.17 4.33
C LEU A 269 27.98 49.34 5.62
N PHE A 270 28.65 49.69 6.72
CA PHE A 270 28.41 49.03 8.00
C PHE A 270 26.98 49.22 8.51
N ALA A 271 26.41 50.42 8.37
CA ALA A 271 25.03 50.69 8.77
C ALA A 271 23.99 49.89 7.95
N THR A 272 24.26 49.65 6.65
CA THR A 272 23.42 48.77 5.82
C THR A 272 23.54 47.30 6.23
N GLN A 273 24.73 46.86 6.67
CA GLN A 273 24.96 45.49 7.13
C GLN A 273 24.20 45.19 8.43
N THR A 274 24.08 46.16 9.34
CA THR A 274 23.32 45.97 10.59
C THR A 274 21.82 45.77 10.35
N LYS A 275 21.24 46.43 9.34
CA LYS A 275 19.83 46.22 8.96
C LYS A 275 19.60 44.83 8.35
N ALA A 276 20.52 44.35 7.53
CA ALA A 276 20.45 43.00 6.96
C ALA A 276 20.67 41.90 8.01
N GLN A 277 21.53 42.15 9.02
CA GLN A 277 21.72 41.25 10.16
C GLN A 277 20.50 41.17 11.09
N SER A 278 19.73 42.24 11.24
CA SER A 278 18.52 42.24 12.08
C SER A 278 17.43 41.31 11.54
N LEU A 279 17.30 41.17 10.20
CA LEU A 279 16.36 40.24 9.58
C LEU A 279 16.86 38.79 9.61
N ALA A 280 18.17 38.58 9.46
CA ALA A 280 18.78 37.25 9.56
C ALA A 280 18.75 36.69 10.99
N ALA A 281 19.00 37.55 12.00
CA ALA A 281 18.94 37.17 13.40
C ALA A 281 17.52 36.82 13.88
N GLU A 282 16.49 37.42 13.28
CA GLU A 282 15.09 37.10 13.58
C GLU A 282 14.70 35.71 13.02
N ILE A 283 15.21 35.35 11.83
CA ILE A 283 15.03 34.03 11.20
C ILE A 283 15.79 32.92 11.95
N ASP A 284 16.98 33.19 12.46
CA ASP A 284 17.75 32.23 13.26
C ASP A 284 17.19 32.03 14.69
N SER A 285 16.33 32.94 15.16
CA SER A 285 15.78 32.90 16.53
C SER A 285 14.54 32.01 16.71
N ALA A 286 13.84 31.67 15.62
CA ALA A 286 12.86 30.58 15.63
C ALA A 286 13.58 29.32 15.18
N SER A 287 13.79 28.37 16.09
CA SER A 287 14.50 27.14 15.72
C SER A 287 13.69 26.39 14.65
N ARG A 288 14.38 25.81 13.67
CA ARG A 288 13.75 24.89 12.69
C ARG A 288 12.89 23.83 13.37
N ASP A 289 13.28 23.43 14.57
CA ASP A 289 12.59 22.43 15.37
C ASP A 289 11.25 22.98 15.91
N GLU A 290 11.20 24.22 16.42
CA GLU A 290 9.93 24.86 16.83
C GLU A 290 8.97 25.06 15.65
N LEU A 291 9.49 25.42 14.46
CA LEU A 291 8.67 25.55 13.26
C LEU A 291 8.14 24.19 12.77
N MET A 292 8.96 23.13 12.83
CA MET A 292 8.51 21.78 12.49
C MET A 292 7.52 21.22 13.51
N GLU A 293 7.70 21.52 14.79
CA GLU A 293 6.80 21.09 15.86
C GLU A 293 5.43 21.78 15.74
N ALA A 294 5.41 23.10 15.51
CA ALA A 294 4.18 23.85 15.24
C ALA A 294 3.46 23.36 13.96
N LEU A 295 4.21 23.02 12.90
CA LEU A 295 3.64 22.46 11.67
C LEU A 295 3.01 21.08 11.93
N LYS A 296 3.68 20.24 12.71
CA LYS A 296 3.20 18.90 13.06
C LYS A 296 1.94 18.94 13.93
N GLU A 297 1.89 19.85 14.90
CA GLU A 297 0.68 20.09 15.70
C GLU A 297 -0.49 20.55 14.82
N GLN A 298 -0.21 21.44 13.86
CA GLN A 298 -1.23 21.92 12.92
C GLN A 298 -1.75 20.82 12.00
N GLU A 299 -0.89 19.90 11.55
CA GLU A 299 -1.29 18.73 10.77
C GLU A 299 -2.15 17.76 11.58
N GLU A 300 -1.82 17.55 12.85
CA GLU A 300 -2.60 16.68 13.74
C GLU A 300 -3.99 17.26 14.04
N ILE A 301 -4.08 18.57 14.29
CA ILE A 301 -5.37 19.26 14.47
C ILE A 301 -6.22 19.15 13.20
N ASN A 302 -5.62 19.35 12.02
CA ASN A 302 -6.33 19.20 10.75
C ASN A 302 -6.84 17.78 10.53
N TYR A 303 -6.04 16.76 10.87
CA TYR A 303 -6.45 15.38 10.77
C TYR A 303 -7.66 15.08 11.68
N ARG A 304 -7.62 15.54 12.92
CA ARG A 304 -8.73 15.40 13.87
C ARG A 304 -9.99 16.16 13.40
N LEU A 305 -9.84 17.36 12.83
CA LEU A 305 -10.96 18.12 12.26
C LEU A 305 -11.59 17.40 11.07
N ARG A 306 -10.79 16.79 10.19
CA ARG A 306 -11.30 15.97 9.07
C ARG A 306 -12.11 14.79 9.58
N GLN A 307 -11.59 14.01 10.53
CA GLN A 307 -12.33 12.90 11.12
C GLN A 307 -13.62 13.33 11.81
N TYR A 308 -13.62 14.50 12.46
CA TYR A 308 -14.80 15.05 13.09
C TYR A 308 -15.84 15.48 12.05
N MET A 309 -15.42 16.16 10.98
CA MET A 309 -16.28 16.51 9.85
C MET A 309 -16.88 15.26 9.20
N ASP A 310 -16.09 14.21 8.97
CA ASP A 310 -16.58 12.95 8.39
C ASP A 310 -17.67 12.32 9.27
N LYS A 311 -17.48 12.30 10.59
CA LYS A 311 -18.50 11.81 11.54
C LYS A 311 -19.79 12.63 11.49
N ILE A 312 -19.68 13.96 11.40
CA ILE A 312 -20.83 14.85 11.27
C ILE A 312 -21.54 14.60 9.93
N ILE A 313 -20.80 14.53 8.82
CA ILE A 313 -21.34 14.32 7.48
C ILE A 313 -22.10 12.98 7.43
N LEU A 314 -21.53 11.91 7.97
CA LEU A 314 -22.20 10.61 8.07
C LEU A 314 -23.49 10.69 8.89
N ALA A 315 -23.46 11.34 10.05
CA ALA A 315 -24.65 11.53 10.88
C ALA A 315 -25.75 12.35 10.17
N ILE A 316 -25.37 13.36 9.39
CA ILE A 316 -26.31 14.16 8.59
C ILE A 316 -26.89 13.33 7.45
N LEU A 317 -26.07 12.55 6.74
CA LEU A 317 -26.53 11.65 5.67
C LEU A 317 -27.55 10.62 6.18
N ASP A 318 -27.35 10.09 7.40
CA ASP A 318 -28.25 9.09 7.99
C ASP A 318 -29.59 9.68 8.48
N HIS A 319 -29.64 10.95 8.86
CA HIS A 319 -30.82 11.55 9.49
C HIS A 319 -31.59 12.52 8.58
N ASN A 320 -30.89 13.38 7.85
CA ASN A 320 -31.50 14.34 6.92
C ASN A 320 -30.48 14.86 5.88
N PRO A 321 -30.31 14.15 4.74
CA PRO A 321 -29.30 14.49 3.74
C PRO A 321 -29.54 15.82 3.02
N SER A 322 -30.77 16.38 3.06
CA SER A 322 -31.10 17.67 2.42
C SER A 322 -30.33 18.88 3.02
N ILE A 323 -29.74 18.73 4.21
CA ILE A 323 -28.92 19.76 4.86
C ILE A 323 -27.59 19.98 4.12
N LEU A 324 -27.07 18.95 3.43
CA LEU A 324 -25.83 19.04 2.64
C LEU A 324 -26.08 19.56 1.21
N GLU A 325 -27.34 19.84 0.86
CA GLU A 325 -27.71 20.29 -0.47
C GLU A 325 -27.34 21.76 -0.66
N ILE A 326 -26.29 22.01 -1.46
CA ILE A 326 -25.88 23.37 -1.82
C ILE A 326 -26.93 23.91 -2.80
N LYS A 327 -27.82 24.78 -2.30
CA LYS A 327 -28.76 25.51 -3.16
C LYS A 327 -27.99 26.59 -3.92
N ASN A 328 -27.86 26.39 -5.24
CA ASN A 328 -27.37 27.40 -6.17
C ASN A 328 -28.40 28.49 -6.43
#